data_AF-A0A1D2WP75-F1
#
_entry.id   AF-A0A1D2WP75-F1
#
_cell.length_a   1.000
_cell.length_b   1.000
_cell.length_c   1.000
_cell.angle_alpha   90.00
_cell.angle_beta   90.00
_cell.angle_gamma   90.00
#
_symmetry.space_group_name_H-M   'P 1'
#
loop_
_entity.id
_entity.type
_entity.pdbx_description
1 polymer ?
#
loop_
_entity_poly.entity_id
_entity_poly.type
_entity_poly.pdbx_seq_one_letter_code
_entity_poly.pdbx_strand_id
1 'polypeptide(L)'
;MLDYMIYILVFAVGSILGLLYSYKLHGEPYVVDTEFNVLLAVVSVAGWCLGFLSGNIILSAIGFLLAGFVMGGRPGYGRRETAVGLIVAIVAYLLLKCGML
;
A
#
# COMPACT_ATOMS: atom_id res chain seq x y z
N MET A 1 19.16 -5.73 -9.26
CA MET A 1 19.44 -5.85 -7.79
C MET A 1 19.22 -4.51 -7.10
N LEU A 2 19.77 -3.41 -7.64
CA LEU A 2 19.47 -2.03 -7.21
C LEU A 2 17.98 -1.68 -7.28
N ASP A 3 17.24 -2.17 -8.28
CA ASP A 3 15.82 -1.86 -8.45
C ASP A 3 14.97 -2.30 -7.26
N TYR A 4 15.27 -3.48 -6.70
CA TYR A 4 14.60 -3.97 -5.49
C TYR A 4 14.92 -3.13 -4.24
N MET A 5 16.14 -2.57 -4.16
CA MET A 5 16.49 -1.64 -3.08
C MET A 5 15.68 -0.35 -3.18
N ILE A 6 15.48 0.18 -4.39
CA ILE A 6 14.65 1.38 -4.61
C ILE A 6 13.23 1.14 -4.11
N TYR A 7 12.62 0.00 -4.44
CA TYR A 7 11.27 -0.32 -3.98
C TYR A 7 11.16 -0.38 -2.46
N ILE A 8 12.12 -1.02 -1.79
CA ILE A 8 12.14 -1.12 -0.32
C ILE A 8 12.31 0.26 0.32
N LEU A 9 13.23 1.09 -0.20
CA LEU A 9 13.45 2.45 0.31
C LEU A 9 12.20 3.30 0.17
N VAL A 10 11.58 3.28 -1.01
CA VAL A 10 10.39 4.08 -1.29
C VAL A 10 9.17 3.57 -0.50
N PHE A 11 9.04 2.26 -0.32
CA PHE A 11 8.04 1.65 0.56
C PHE A 11 8.22 2.09 2.02
N ALA A 12 9.47 2.09 2.52
CA ALA A 12 9.79 2.55 3.87
C ALA A 12 9.47 4.05 4.05
N VAL A 13 9.82 4.88 3.08
CA VAL A 13 9.46 6.32 3.06
C VAL A 13 7.95 6.50 3.08
N GLY A 14 7.23 5.78 2.21
CA GLY A 14 5.76 5.76 2.21
C GLY A 14 5.20 5.41 3.59
N SER A 15 5.74 4.35 4.21
CA SER A 15 5.31 3.90 5.54
C SER A 15 5.53 4.96 6.63
N ILE A 16 6.67 5.66 6.61
CA ILE A 16 6.94 6.77 7.53
C ILE A 16 5.94 7.92 7.31
N LEU A 17 5.64 8.26 6.06
CA LEU A 17 4.65 9.30 5.74
C LEU A 17 3.24 8.92 6.19
N GLY A 18 2.85 7.66 5.98
CA GLY A 18 1.58 7.10 6.44
C GLY A 18 1.44 7.16 7.96
N LEU A 19 2.52 6.84 8.65
CA LEU A 19 2.60 6.93 10.10
C LEU A 19 2.39 8.38 10.55
N LEU A 20 3.20 9.31 10.03
CA LEU A 20 3.12 10.75 10.35
C LEU A 20 1.74 11.34 10.05
N TYR A 21 1.11 10.91 8.95
CA TYR A 21 -0.26 11.30 8.61
C TYR A 21 -1.24 10.81 9.67
N SER A 22 -1.18 9.53 10.03
CA SER A 22 -2.04 8.93 11.06
C SER A 22 -1.87 9.60 12.44
N TYR A 23 -0.64 9.98 12.82
CA TYR A 23 -0.35 10.75 14.04
C TYR A 23 -1.07 12.11 14.08
N LYS A 24 -1.32 12.75 12.93
CA LYS A 24 -2.02 14.04 12.86
C LYS A 24 -3.53 13.91 12.96
N LEU A 25 -4.10 12.80 12.47
CA LEU A 25 -5.54 12.58 12.50
C LEU A 25 -6.03 12.01 13.84
N HIS A 26 -5.22 11.16 14.47
CA HIS A 26 -5.64 10.43 15.66
C HIS A 26 -4.74 10.78 16.83
N GLY A 27 -5.33 11.37 17.88
CA GLY A 27 -4.62 11.65 19.13
C GLY A 27 -4.22 10.36 19.86
N GLU A 28 -5.06 9.32 19.77
CA GLU A 28 -4.95 8.10 20.56
C GLU A 28 -3.94 7.09 19.98
N PRO A 29 -3.02 6.53 20.78
CA PRO A 29 -1.92 5.69 20.30
C PRO A 29 -2.36 4.33 19.74
N TYR A 30 -3.48 3.78 20.23
CA TYR A 30 -4.04 2.52 19.76
C TYR A 30 -5.56 2.55 19.87
N VAL A 31 -6.23 2.62 18.72
CA VAL A 31 -7.67 2.40 18.63
C VAL A 31 -7.87 1.30 17.61
N VAL A 32 -8.68 0.31 17.96
CA VAL A 32 -9.19 -0.63 16.96
C VAL A 32 -10.19 0.15 16.13
N ASP A 33 -9.70 0.90 15.14
CA ASP A 33 -10.57 1.57 14.20
C ASP A 33 -11.29 0.49 13.40
N THR A 34 -12.59 0.38 13.64
CA THR A 34 -13.46 -0.55 12.95
C THR A 34 -13.99 0.01 11.64
N GLU A 35 -13.80 1.30 11.39
CA GLU A 35 -14.29 1.93 10.18
C GLU A 35 -13.39 1.61 8.99
N PHE A 36 -14.01 1.28 7.86
CA PHE A 36 -13.29 1.00 6.62
C PHE A 36 -13.21 2.29 5.81
N ASN A 37 -12.00 2.76 5.54
CA ASN A 37 -11.78 3.98 4.79
C ASN A 37 -11.64 3.67 3.29
N VAL A 38 -12.71 3.94 2.54
CA VAL A 38 -12.76 3.69 1.09
C VAL A 38 -11.66 4.43 0.33
N LEU A 39 -11.31 5.65 0.74
CA LEU A 39 -10.30 6.45 0.05
C LEU A 39 -8.90 5.83 0.22
N LEU A 40 -8.56 5.41 1.44
CA LEU A 40 -7.32 4.66 1.71
C LEU A 40 -7.32 3.29 1.02
N ALA A 41 -8.48 2.62 0.90
CA ALA A 41 -8.59 1.37 0.15
C ALA A 41 -8.28 1.55 -1.34
N VAL A 42 -8.82 2.61 -1.97
CA VAL A 42 -8.52 2.92 -3.38
C VAL A 42 -7.03 3.23 -3.56
N VAL A 43 -6.44 4.03 -2.68
CA VAL A 43 -4.99 4.31 -2.70
C VAL A 43 -4.18 3.03 -2.52
N SER A 44 -4.62 2.12 -1.64
CA SER A 44 -3.94 0.85 -1.42
C SER A 44 -4.02 -0.07 -2.64
N VAL A 45 -5.20 -0.24 -3.23
CA VAL A 45 -5.39 -1.03 -4.46
C VAL A 45 -4.52 -0.46 -5.58
N ALA A 46 -4.56 0.86 -5.80
CA ALA A 46 -3.72 1.50 -6.81
C ALA A 46 -2.23 1.27 -6.53
N GLY A 47 -1.80 1.43 -5.28
CA GLY A 47 -0.42 1.25 -4.85
C GLY A 47 0.11 -0.16 -5.11
N TRP A 48 -0.58 -1.19 -4.57
CA TRP A 48 -0.17 -2.59 -4.73
C TRP A 48 -0.25 -3.06 -6.18
N CYS A 49 -1.29 -2.67 -6.92
CA CYS A 49 -1.40 -3.01 -8.34
C CYS A 49 -0.26 -2.36 -9.15
N LEU A 50 0.02 -1.07 -8.98
CA LEU A 50 1.13 -0.41 -9.67
C LEU A 50 2.48 -1.02 -9.29
N GLY A 51 2.67 -1.36 -8.00
CA GLY A 51 3.89 -1.97 -7.47
C GLY A 51 4.20 -3.33 -8.10
N PHE A 52 3.19 -4.19 -8.28
CA PHE A 52 3.40 -5.55 -8.80
C PHE A 52 3.21 -5.70 -10.32
N LEU A 53 2.33 -4.91 -10.93
CA LEU A 53 1.86 -5.15 -12.29
C LEU A 53 2.50 -4.21 -13.34
N SER A 54 3.05 -3.05 -12.94
CA SER A 54 3.42 -2.03 -13.94
C SER A 54 4.58 -2.43 -14.86
N GLY A 55 5.48 -3.31 -14.40
CA GLY A 55 6.69 -3.68 -15.16
C GLY A 55 7.68 -2.53 -15.37
N ASN A 56 7.44 -1.34 -14.81
CA ASN A 56 8.26 -0.14 -14.93
C ASN A 56 8.79 0.28 -13.56
N ILE A 57 10.08 0.61 -13.47
CA ILE A 57 10.75 0.93 -12.20
C ILE A 57 10.11 2.13 -11.50
N ILE A 58 9.83 3.21 -12.22
CA ILE A 58 9.30 4.44 -11.62
C ILE A 58 7.86 4.22 -11.15
N LEU A 59 7.02 3.60 -11.98
CA LEU A 59 5.63 3.31 -11.62
C LEU A 59 5.54 2.32 -10.46
N SER A 60 6.40 1.29 -10.43
CA SER A 60 6.46 0.34 -9.32
C SER A 60 6.91 1.02 -8.03
N ALA A 61 7.89 1.92 -8.10
CA ALA A 61 8.33 2.70 -6.95
C ALA A 61 7.21 3.61 -6.41
N ILE A 62 6.49 4.31 -7.29
CA ILE A 62 5.31 5.11 -6.90
C ILE A 62 4.24 4.19 -6.26
N GLY A 63 3.99 3.03 -6.86
CA GLY A 63 3.06 2.04 -6.32
C GLY A 63 3.42 1.61 -4.90
N PHE A 64 4.68 1.24 -4.67
CA PHE A 64 5.16 0.88 -3.33
C PHE A 64 5.18 2.04 -2.35
N LEU A 65 5.37 3.30 -2.80
CA LEU A 65 5.20 4.48 -1.95
C LEU A 65 3.77 4.55 -1.41
N LEU A 66 2.78 4.42 -2.29
CA LEU A 66 1.36 4.50 -1.94
C LEU A 66 0.92 3.31 -1.07
N ALA A 67 1.38 2.10 -1.40
CA ALA A 67 1.14 0.91 -0.60
C ALA A 67 1.72 1.04 0.81
N GLY A 68 2.98 1.51 0.90
CA GLY A 68 3.64 1.82 2.16
C GLY A 68 2.89 2.88 2.95
N PHE A 69 2.42 3.95 2.31
CA PHE A 69 1.64 5.01 2.96
C PHE A 69 0.39 4.48 3.66
N VAL A 70 -0.38 3.60 3.02
CA VAL A 70 -1.58 3.04 3.66
C VAL A 70 -1.21 2.04 4.76
N MET A 71 -0.18 1.22 4.53
CA MET A 71 0.26 0.20 5.49
C MET A 71 0.93 0.79 6.74
N GLY A 72 1.65 1.90 6.58
CA GLY A 72 2.42 2.55 7.63
C GLY A 72 1.58 3.35 8.62
N GLY A 73 0.26 3.41 8.46
CA GLY A 73 -0.63 3.99 9.46
C GLY A 73 -0.40 3.42 10.86
N ARG A 74 -0.78 4.17 11.90
CA ARG A 74 -0.65 3.69 13.28
C ARG A 74 -1.37 2.35 13.47
N PRO A 75 -0.96 1.55 14.45
CA PRO A 75 -1.62 0.30 14.75
C PRO A 75 -3.13 0.42 14.96
N GLY A 76 -3.90 -0.10 14.00
CA GLY A 76 -5.37 -0.07 14.01
C GLY A 76 -5.95 0.51 12.73
N TYR A 77 -5.20 1.39 12.07
CA TYR A 77 -5.62 2.15 10.90
C TYR A 77 -4.96 1.62 9.61
N GLY A 78 -5.66 1.67 8.48
CA GLY A 78 -5.11 1.36 7.15
C GLY A 78 -4.79 -0.12 6.89
N ARG A 79 -4.86 -0.97 7.91
CA ARG A 79 -4.51 -2.41 7.82
C ARG A 79 -5.50 -3.20 6.99
N ARG A 80 -6.80 -2.92 7.15
CA ARG A 80 -7.87 -3.59 6.39
C ARG A 80 -7.82 -3.17 4.93
N GLU A 81 -7.61 -1.88 4.69
CA GLU A 81 -7.44 -1.27 3.37
C GLU A 81 -6.21 -1.85 2.67
N THR A 82 -5.08 -1.95 3.39
CA THR A 82 -3.87 -2.61 2.92
C THR A 82 -4.12 -4.06 2.53
N ALA A 83 -4.83 -4.81 3.37
CA ALA A 83 -5.16 -6.20 3.07
C ALA A 83 -6.02 -6.31 1.80
N VAL A 84 -7.05 -5.47 1.65
CA VAL A 84 -7.88 -5.43 0.44
C VAL A 84 -7.04 -5.12 -0.80
N GLY A 85 -6.22 -4.07 -0.74
CA GLY A 85 -5.35 -3.69 -1.86
C GLY A 85 -4.37 -4.79 -2.25
N LEU A 86 -3.73 -5.42 -1.26
CA LEU A 86 -2.78 -6.49 -1.48
C LEU A 86 -3.45 -7.74 -2.08
N ILE A 87 -4.60 -8.15 -1.54
CA ILE A 87 -5.37 -9.31 -2.06
C ILE A 87 -5.76 -9.05 -3.52
N VAL A 88 -6.31 -7.87 -3.83
CA VAL A 88 -6.70 -7.51 -5.20
C VAL A 88 -5.50 -7.56 -6.14
N ALA A 89 -4.35 -7.01 -5.75
CA ALA A 89 -3.15 -7.01 -6.57
C ALA A 89 -2.59 -8.43 -6.80
N ILE A 90 -2.60 -9.29 -5.78
CA ILE A 90 -2.19 -10.70 -5.91
C ILE A 90 -3.12 -11.44 -6.86
N VAL A 91 -4.44 -11.28 -6.72
CA VAL A 91 -5.43 -11.90 -7.62
C VAL A 91 -5.22 -11.42 -9.05
N ALA A 92 -5.08 -10.11 -9.27
CA ALA A 92 -4.82 -9.54 -10.58
C ALA A 92 -3.52 -10.08 -11.20
N TYR A 93 -2.46 -10.20 -10.41
CA TYR A 93 -1.18 -10.77 -10.86
C TYR A 93 -1.33 -12.23 -11.29
N LEU A 94 -2.04 -13.05 -10.50
CA LEU A 94 -2.27 -14.45 -10.81
C LEU A 94 -3.12 -14.62 -12.08
N LEU A 95 -4.18 -13.82 -12.24
CA LEU A 95 -5.03 -13.85 -13.44
C LEU A 95 -4.22 -13.49 -14.70
N LEU A 96 -3.40 -12.45 -14.63
CA LEU A 96 -2.53 -12.03 -15.74
C LEU A 96 -1.50 -13.10 -16.08
N LYS A 97 -0.93 -13.79 -15.08
CA LYS A 97 0.01 -14.91 -15.31
C LYS A 97 -0.66 -16.18 -15.83
N CYS A 98 -1.93 -16.40 -15.52
CA CYS A 98 -2.70 -17.54 -16.02
C CYS A 98 -3.31 -17.27 -17.42
N GLY A 99 -3.09 -16.08 -18.00
CA GLY A 99 -3.64 -15.69 -19.31
C GLY A 99 -5.14 -15.46 -19.30
N MET A 100 -5.72 -15.20 -18.12
CA MET A 100 -7.14 -14.93 -17.93
C MET A 100 -7.47 -13.44 -18.00
N LEU A 101 -6.47 -12.59 -18.28
CA LEU A 101 -6.56 -11.13 -18.33
C LEU A 101 -5.59 -10.57 -19.37
#